data_AF-A0A9E0T716-F1
#
_entry.id   AF-A0A9E0T716-F1
#
_cell.length_a   1.000
_cell.length_b   1.000
_cell.length_c   1.000
_cell.angle_alpha   90.00
_cell.angle_beta   90.00
_cell.angle_gamma   90.00
#
_symmetry.space_group_name_H-M   'P 1'
#
loop_
_entity.id
_entity.type
_entity.pdbx_description
1 polymer ?
#
loop_
_entity_poly.entity_id
_entity_poly.type
_entity_poly.pdbx_seq_one_letter_code
_entity_poly.pdbx_strand_id
1 'polypeptide(L)'
;MSSPSLLRTRIKICGLTREQDVDAAVHAGADAVGFVLYPQSPRFVSPARAAELARRLPPFVTPVLLFVNASASEVIAASAQVTGAMVQFHGDESPDDCRAASDQGRIPFLRAARIPLGAGAARFDLVKYAQDYSHARAILLDAHVEGYGGGGKAFNWSLLPPSVSSHLVLSGGLTPANVTDGIAQVRPRCKTLAVDVSSGVELDGPDGSTLKGIKDAGKIQRFIAAVRAADAAPAPSI
;
A
#
# COMPACT_ATOMS: atom_id res chain seq x y z
N MET A 1 9.68 -18.08 -28.99
CA MET A 1 9.29 -16.77 -28.44
C MET A 1 8.95 -16.98 -26.99
N SER A 2 9.85 -16.63 -26.07
CA SER A 2 9.61 -16.80 -24.63
C SER A 2 8.51 -15.84 -24.22
N SER A 3 7.37 -16.36 -23.76
CA SER A 3 6.34 -15.55 -23.13
C SER A 3 7.03 -14.74 -22.03
N PRO A 4 6.90 -13.40 -21.98
CA PRO A 4 7.49 -12.63 -20.89
C PRO A 4 6.94 -13.23 -19.60
N SER A 5 7.84 -13.73 -18.73
CA SER A 5 7.44 -14.23 -17.43
C SER A 5 6.77 -13.06 -16.71
N LEU A 6 5.44 -13.07 -16.62
CA LEU A 6 4.70 -12.02 -15.95
C LEU A 6 5.18 -12.01 -14.50
N LEU A 7 5.87 -10.94 -14.10
CA LEU A 7 6.35 -10.78 -12.74
C LEU A 7 5.15 -10.84 -11.80
N ARG A 8 5.22 -11.74 -10.82
CA ARG A 8 4.20 -11.89 -9.77
C ARG A 8 3.89 -10.54 -9.10
N THR A 9 2.60 -10.22 -8.95
CA THR A 9 2.16 -9.05 -8.19
C THR A 9 2.37 -9.27 -6.70
N ARG A 10 3.08 -8.35 -6.04
CA ARG A 10 3.28 -8.39 -4.58
C ARG A 10 2.08 -7.79 -3.86
N ILE A 11 1.77 -8.30 -2.66
CA ILE A 11 0.54 -7.95 -1.94
C ILE A 11 0.86 -7.41 -0.56
N LYS A 12 0.30 -6.24 -0.24
CA LYS A 12 0.32 -5.64 1.09
C LYS A 12 -1.09 -5.58 1.70
N ILE A 13 -1.22 -6.05 2.94
CA ILE A 13 -2.44 -5.86 3.75
C ILE A 13 -2.16 -4.78 4.80
N CYS A 14 -2.88 -3.67 4.75
CA CYS A 14 -2.58 -2.47 5.55
C CYS A 14 -3.59 -2.22 6.67
N GLY A 15 -3.16 -1.53 7.73
CA GLY A 15 -4.03 -1.13 8.85
C GLY A 15 -4.39 -2.27 9.78
N LEU A 16 -3.42 -3.14 10.08
CA LEU A 16 -3.58 -4.28 10.98
C LEU A 16 -3.41 -3.82 12.44
N THR A 17 -4.34 -4.21 13.30
CA THR A 17 -4.40 -3.75 14.71
C THR A 17 -4.34 -4.87 15.75
N ARG A 18 -4.53 -6.12 15.33
CA ARG A 18 -4.64 -7.30 16.19
C ARG A 18 -4.01 -8.54 15.56
N GLU A 19 -3.61 -9.47 16.43
CA GLU A 19 -2.83 -10.67 16.11
C GLU A 19 -3.52 -11.53 15.06
N GLN A 20 -4.81 -11.82 15.25
CA GLN A 20 -5.60 -12.66 14.34
C GLN A 20 -5.64 -12.14 12.90
N ASP A 21 -5.59 -10.82 12.70
CA ASP A 21 -5.62 -10.25 11.37
C ASP A 21 -4.23 -10.33 10.72
N VAL A 22 -3.16 -10.18 11.52
CA VAL A 22 -1.77 -10.38 11.06
C VAL A 22 -1.58 -11.83 10.63
N ASP A 23 -2.01 -12.78 11.45
CA ASP A 23 -1.92 -14.21 11.13
C ASP A 23 -2.72 -14.56 9.89
N ALA A 24 -3.94 -14.02 9.75
CA ALA A 24 -4.76 -14.22 8.56
C ALA A 24 -4.07 -13.68 7.29
N ALA A 25 -3.46 -12.50 7.35
CA ALA A 25 -2.72 -11.92 6.23
C ALA A 25 -1.49 -12.77 5.85
N VAL A 26 -0.71 -13.21 6.84
CA VAL A 26 0.47 -14.07 6.64
C VAL A 26 0.07 -15.42 6.04
N HIS A 27 -0.89 -16.11 6.65
CA HIS A 27 -1.33 -17.44 6.17
C HIS A 27 -1.93 -17.39 4.76
N ALA A 28 -2.62 -16.31 4.42
CA ALA A 28 -3.17 -16.14 3.07
C ALA A 28 -2.07 -15.83 2.02
N GLY A 29 -0.87 -15.43 2.46
CA GLY A 29 0.31 -15.22 1.63
C GLY A 29 0.52 -13.77 1.20
N ALA A 30 0.25 -12.81 2.09
CA ALA A 30 0.68 -11.42 1.92
C ALA A 30 2.22 -11.33 1.92
N ASP A 31 2.77 -10.45 1.09
CA ASP A 31 4.22 -10.17 1.04
C ASP A 31 4.63 -9.08 2.03
N ALA A 32 3.68 -8.23 2.43
CA ALA A 32 3.89 -7.17 3.40
C ALA A 32 2.64 -6.93 4.26
N VAL A 33 2.86 -6.43 5.46
CA VAL A 33 1.79 -6.02 6.39
C VAL A 33 2.02 -4.57 6.82
N GLY A 34 0.95 -3.78 6.90
CA GLY A 34 1.03 -2.36 7.25
C GLY A 34 0.46 -2.04 8.63
N PHE A 35 1.23 -1.29 9.42
CA PHE A 35 0.84 -0.71 10.70
C PHE A 35 0.72 0.81 10.54
N VAL A 36 -0.41 1.39 10.94
CA VAL A 36 -0.64 2.84 10.82
C VAL A 36 -0.22 3.54 12.10
N LEU A 37 0.84 4.34 12.03
CA LEU A 37 1.38 5.12 13.14
C LEU A 37 0.96 6.60 12.99
N TYR A 38 -0.32 6.81 12.71
CA TYR A 38 -0.94 8.13 12.64
C TYR A 38 -2.14 8.19 13.60
N PRO A 39 -2.06 8.96 14.72
CA PRO A 39 -3.06 8.92 15.79
C PRO A 39 -4.50 9.24 15.37
N GLN A 40 -4.71 10.05 14.33
CA GLN A 40 -6.05 10.39 13.85
C GLN A 40 -6.68 9.27 13.01
N SER A 41 -5.92 8.23 12.65
CA SER A 41 -6.44 7.09 11.92
C SER A 41 -7.22 6.17 12.87
N PRO A 42 -8.40 5.67 12.46
CA PRO A 42 -9.10 4.61 13.19
C PRO A 42 -8.36 3.26 13.15
N ARG A 43 -7.27 3.18 12.38
CA ARG A 43 -6.39 2.00 12.25
C ARG A 43 -5.09 2.19 13.02
N PHE A 44 -5.01 3.23 13.86
CA PHE A 44 -3.81 3.57 14.59
C PHE A 44 -3.37 2.45 15.53
N VAL A 45 -2.07 2.19 15.54
CA VAL A 45 -1.38 1.44 16.59
C VAL A 45 -0.16 2.23 17.06
N SER A 46 0.17 2.14 18.35
CA SER A 46 1.40 2.72 18.88
C SER A 46 2.63 2.01 18.31
N PRO A 47 3.83 2.65 18.34
CA PRO A 47 5.08 1.98 17.93
C PRO A 47 5.33 0.66 18.68
N ALA A 48 5.09 0.65 20.00
CA ALA A 48 5.21 -0.56 20.82
C ALA A 48 4.24 -1.66 20.35
N ARG A 49 2.99 -1.30 20.05
CA ARG A 49 1.99 -2.24 19.55
C ARG A 49 2.33 -2.76 18.15
N ALA A 50 2.85 -1.91 17.26
CA ALA A 50 3.36 -2.33 15.96
C ALA A 50 4.51 -3.35 16.11
N ALA A 51 5.44 -3.12 17.05
CA ALA A 51 6.52 -4.05 17.36
C ALA A 51 6.03 -5.38 17.91
N GLU A 52 5.01 -5.40 18.77
CA GLU A 52 4.36 -6.63 19.23
C GLU A 52 3.79 -7.45 18.08
N LEU A 53 3.02 -6.80 17.20
CA LEU A 53 2.39 -7.45 16.06
C LEU A 53 3.43 -7.95 15.04
N ALA A 54 4.49 -7.17 14.80
CA ALA A 54 5.55 -7.51 13.86
C ALA A 54 6.37 -8.74 14.26
N ARG A 55 6.44 -9.08 15.56
CA ARG A 55 7.11 -10.32 16.02
C ARG A 55 6.45 -11.60 15.51
N ARG A 56 5.22 -11.51 14.98
CA ARG A 56 4.49 -12.66 14.42
C ARG A 56 4.89 -12.95 12.97
N LEU A 57 5.64 -12.07 12.32
CA LEU A 57 5.93 -12.18 10.89
C LEU A 57 7.03 -13.23 10.62
N PRO A 58 6.84 -14.09 9.61
CA PRO A 58 7.90 -14.97 9.16
C PRO A 58 8.96 -14.16 8.36
N PRO A 59 10.15 -14.72 8.12
CA PRO A 59 11.30 -13.98 7.56
C PRO A 59 11.08 -13.26 6.23
N PHE A 60 10.08 -13.64 5.44
CA PHE A 60 9.82 -13.10 4.10
C PHE A 60 8.53 -12.28 4.01
N VAL A 61 8.01 -11.78 5.14
CA VAL A 61 6.90 -10.82 5.19
C VAL A 61 7.39 -9.51 5.77
N THR A 62 7.34 -8.45 4.96
CA THR A 62 7.89 -7.14 5.33
C THR A 62 6.91 -6.36 6.21
N PRO A 63 7.29 -5.93 7.43
CA PRO A 63 6.53 -4.95 8.17
C PRO A 63 6.67 -3.56 7.55
N VAL A 64 5.56 -2.83 7.40
CA VAL A 64 5.54 -1.46 6.88
C VAL A 64 4.93 -0.52 7.90
N LEU A 65 5.66 0.51 8.31
CA LEU A 65 5.22 1.55 9.25
C LEU A 65 4.75 2.78 8.47
N LEU A 66 3.46 3.09 8.54
CA LEU A 66 2.85 4.21 7.83
C LEU A 66 2.79 5.45 8.72
N PHE A 67 3.34 6.56 8.22
CA PHE A 67 3.31 7.86 8.88
C PHE A 67 2.62 8.91 8.01
N VAL A 68 2.09 9.94 8.66
CA VAL A 68 1.54 11.14 8.04
C VAL A 68 2.15 12.33 8.76
N ASN A 69 3.06 13.03 8.08
CA ASN A 69 3.70 14.26 8.57
C ASN A 69 4.35 14.12 9.96
N ALA A 70 4.86 12.92 10.29
CA ALA A 70 5.59 12.69 11.52
C ALA A 70 7.00 13.29 11.41
N SER A 71 7.57 13.69 12.55
CA SER A 71 8.94 14.20 12.58
C SER A 71 9.97 13.09 12.30
N ALA A 72 11.15 13.46 11.82
CA ALA A 72 12.22 12.51 11.53
C ALA A 72 12.62 11.67 12.75
N SER A 73 12.68 12.28 13.94
CA SER A 73 13.00 11.58 15.19
C SER A 73 11.95 10.54 15.56
N GLU A 74 10.66 10.84 15.38
CA GLU A 74 9.56 9.89 15.64
C GLU A 74 9.63 8.68 14.69
N VAL A 75 9.86 8.93 13.39
CA VAL A 75 9.96 7.87 12.38
C VAL A 75 11.14 6.95 12.65
N ILE A 76 12.31 7.52 12.97
CA ILE A 76 13.53 6.75 13.27
C ILE A 76 13.34 5.94 14.56
N ALA A 77 12.81 6.55 15.62
CA ALA A 77 12.59 5.88 16.90
C ALA A 77 11.56 4.74 16.81
N ALA A 78 10.50 4.91 16.02
CA ALA A 78 9.52 3.86 15.78
C ALA A 78 10.10 2.72 14.91
N SER A 79 10.87 3.06 13.88
CA SER A 79 11.50 2.07 12.99
C SER A 79 12.53 1.21 13.73
N ALA A 80 13.25 1.78 14.70
CA ALA A 80 14.18 1.04 15.54
C ALA A 80 13.52 -0.07 16.40
N GLN A 81 12.22 0.04 16.68
CA GLN A 81 11.46 -0.97 17.44
C GLN A 81 10.99 -2.15 16.59
N VAL A 82 11.03 -2.02 15.25
CA VAL A 82 10.51 -3.02 14.32
C VAL A 82 11.60 -3.39 13.32
N THR A 83 12.37 -4.44 13.64
CA THR A 83 13.47 -4.91 12.79
C THR A 83 12.98 -5.24 11.38
N GLY A 84 13.68 -4.73 10.36
CA GLY A 84 13.34 -4.96 8.96
C GLY A 84 12.16 -4.14 8.45
N ALA A 85 11.67 -3.16 9.23
CA ALA A 85 10.59 -2.29 8.79
C ALA A 85 10.97 -1.43 7.59
N MET A 86 10.03 -1.34 6.66
CA MET A 86 9.99 -0.31 5.65
C MET A 86 9.08 0.82 6.13
N VAL A 87 9.43 2.07 5.80
CA VAL A 87 8.59 3.23 6.11
C VAL A 87 7.65 3.51 4.94
N GLN A 88 6.43 3.99 5.21
CA GLN A 88 5.51 4.52 4.20
C GLN A 88 5.12 5.94 4.57
N PHE A 89 5.62 6.92 3.82
CA PHE A 89 5.24 8.32 3.98
C PHE A 89 3.96 8.59 3.20
N HIS A 90 2.91 9.03 3.90
CA HIS A 90 1.55 9.12 3.37
C HIS A 90 0.91 10.51 3.52
N GLY A 91 1.65 11.48 4.06
CA GLY A 91 1.25 12.87 4.18
C GLY A 91 1.77 13.76 3.04
N ASP A 92 2.19 14.96 3.41
CA ASP A 92 2.74 16.02 2.56
C ASP A 92 4.26 16.14 2.67
N GLU A 93 4.92 15.09 3.18
CA GLU A 93 6.37 15.05 3.34
C GLU A 93 7.05 15.34 1.99
N SER A 94 7.97 16.32 2.00
CA SER A 94 8.81 16.65 0.85
C SER A 94 9.89 15.58 0.64
N PRO A 95 10.61 15.59 -0.51
CA PRO A 95 11.74 14.69 -0.70
C PRO A 95 12.81 14.80 0.39
N ASP A 96 13.08 16.00 0.90
CA ASP A 96 14.07 16.22 1.95
C ASP A 96 13.57 15.73 3.32
N ASP A 97 12.27 15.91 3.63
CA ASP A 97 11.65 15.33 4.83
C ASP A 97 11.76 13.80 4.80
N CYS A 98 11.46 13.19 3.65
CA CYS A 98 11.59 11.74 3.46
C CYS A 98 13.04 11.28 3.66
N ARG A 99 14.04 12.00 3.13
CA ARG A 99 15.46 11.67 3.33
C ARG A 99 15.87 11.80 4.80
N ALA A 100 15.44 12.87 5.48
CA ALA A 100 15.75 13.05 6.90
C ALA A 100 15.10 11.95 7.77
N ALA A 101 13.81 11.69 7.58
CA ALA A 101 13.05 10.72 8.37
C ALA A 101 13.40 9.25 8.06
N SER A 102 13.95 8.96 6.88
CA SER A 102 14.51 7.64 6.53
C SER A 102 15.96 7.45 6.98
N ASP A 103 16.44 8.31 7.88
CA ASP A 103 17.82 8.29 8.37
C ASP A 103 18.84 8.37 7.22
N GLN A 104 18.70 9.40 6.39
CA GLN A 104 19.48 9.64 5.17
C GLN A 104 19.41 8.49 4.16
N GLY A 105 18.25 7.81 4.10
CA GLY A 105 17.99 6.69 3.19
C GLY A 105 18.47 5.33 3.70
N ARG A 106 18.94 5.21 4.95
CA ARG A 106 19.28 3.92 5.57
C ARG A 106 18.05 3.04 5.79
N ILE A 107 16.90 3.66 6.09
CA ILE A 107 15.62 2.97 6.23
C ILE A 107 14.91 3.01 4.87
N PRO A 108 14.58 1.86 4.24
CA PRO A 108 13.87 1.88 2.96
C PRO A 108 12.46 2.46 3.14
N PHE A 109 11.97 3.21 2.14
CA PHE A 109 10.64 3.80 2.22
C PHE A 109 9.82 3.71 0.93
N LEU A 110 8.50 3.72 1.10
CA LEU A 110 7.48 3.97 0.09
C LEU A 110 7.02 5.42 0.19
N ARG A 111 6.67 6.03 -0.95
CA ARG A 111 6.02 7.34 -0.98
C ARG A 111 4.63 7.24 -1.59
N ALA A 112 3.62 7.72 -0.87
CA ALA A 112 2.26 7.76 -1.40
C ALA A 112 2.03 9.02 -2.26
N ALA A 113 1.65 8.81 -3.51
CA ALA A 113 1.05 9.82 -4.37
C ALA A 113 -0.47 9.78 -4.19
N ARG A 114 -1.03 10.82 -3.57
CA ARG A 114 -2.48 11.00 -3.39
C ARG A 114 -3.07 11.60 -4.66
N ILE A 115 -3.60 10.76 -5.54
CA ILE A 115 -4.10 11.15 -6.86
C ILE A 115 -5.49 11.79 -6.70
N PRO A 116 -5.68 13.06 -7.09
CA PRO A 116 -7.00 13.70 -7.05
C PRO A 116 -8.05 12.91 -7.83
N LEU A 117 -9.31 12.91 -7.38
CA LEU A 117 -10.42 12.34 -8.13
C LEU A 117 -10.95 13.32 -9.20
N GLY A 118 -11.53 12.78 -10.27
CA GLY A 118 -12.17 13.59 -11.32
C GLY A 118 -11.17 14.29 -12.26
N ALA A 119 -11.54 15.47 -12.78
CA ALA A 119 -10.73 16.21 -13.77
C ALA A 119 -9.34 16.63 -13.25
N GLY A 120 -9.14 16.67 -11.92
CA GLY A 120 -7.85 16.94 -11.30
C GLY A 120 -6.83 15.80 -11.44
N ALA A 121 -7.29 14.56 -11.64
CA ALA A 121 -6.40 13.40 -11.79
C ALA A 121 -5.49 13.53 -13.01
N ALA A 122 -6.03 14.06 -14.12
CA ALA A 122 -5.30 14.27 -15.37
C ALA A 122 -4.19 15.33 -15.25
N ARG A 123 -4.18 16.12 -14.18
CA ARG A 123 -3.14 17.15 -13.91
C ARG A 123 -2.04 16.67 -12.99
N PHE A 124 -2.17 15.48 -12.38
CA PHE A 124 -1.12 14.96 -11.52
C PHE A 124 0.03 14.41 -12.36
N ASP A 125 1.15 15.13 -12.38
CA ASP A 125 2.37 14.71 -13.06
C ASP A 125 3.08 13.60 -12.27
N LEU A 126 2.63 12.37 -12.47
CA LEU A 126 3.22 11.19 -11.83
C LEU A 126 4.66 10.94 -12.28
N VAL A 127 5.04 11.37 -13.48
CA VAL A 127 6.42 11.22 -13.98
C VAL A 127 7.35 12.12 -13.18
N LYS A 128 7.01 13.41 -13.06
CA LYS A 128 7.77 14.34 -12.22
C LYS A 128 7.74 13.90 -10.76
N TYR A 129 6.60 13.47 -10.22
CA TYR A 129 6.52 12.98 -8.85
C TYR A 129 7.46 11.79 -8.61
N ALA A 130 7.50 10.81 -9.53
CA ALA A 130 8.43 9.69 -9.41
C ALA A 130 9.91 10.11 -9.52
N GLN A 131 10.22 11.19 -10.26
CA GLN A 131 11.58 11.76 -10.33
C GLN A 131 11.96 12.47 -9.03
N ASP A 132 11.08 13.33 -8.52
CA ASP A 132 11.28 14.08 -7.27
C ASP A 132 11.50 13.13 -6.08
N TYR A 133 10.77 12.01 -6.05
CA TYR A 133 10.87 10.97 -5.01
C TYR A 133 11.65 9.73 -5.48
N SER A 134 12.66 9.91 -6.33
CA SER A 134 13.46 8.81 -6.91
C SER A 134 14.21 7.94 -5.89
N HIS A 135 14.37 8.39 -4.64
CA HIS A 135 14.91 7.59 -3.53
C HIS A 135 13.90 6.61 -2.92
N ALA A 136 12.61 6.76 -3.21
CA ALA A 136 11.59 5.81 -2.75
C ALA A 136 11.76 4.45 -3.45
N ARG A 137 11.50 3.36 -2.71
CA ARG A 137 11.52 2.00 -3.27
C ARG A 137 10.37 1.76 -4.26
N ALA A 138 9.25 2.42 -4.03
CA ALA A 138 8.12 2.46 -4.94
C ALA A 138 7.24 3.68 -4.63
N ILE A 139 6.48 4.11 -5.64
CA ILE A 139 5.40 5.09 -5.48
C ILE A 139 4.09 4.35 -5.28
N LEU A 140 3.40 4.62 -4.17
CA LEU A 140 2.08 4.08 -3.89
C LEU A 140 1.02 5.04 -4.42
N LEU A 141 0.18 4.57 -5.32
CA LEU A 141 -0.93 5.34 -5.88
C LEU A 141 -2.15 5.18 -4.99
N ASP A 142 -2.55 6.23 -4.27
CA ASP A 142 -3.76 6.24 -3.46
C ASP A 142 -4.80 7.21 -4.02
N ALA A 143 -6.08 6.83 -3.95
CA ALA A 143 -7.18 7.69 -4.37
C ALA A 143 -7.40 8.77 -3.32
N HIS A 144 -7.29 10.04 -3.72
CA HIS A 144 -7.55 11.15 -2.80
C HIS A 144 -9.05 11.21 -2.45
N VAL A 145 -9.38 10.84 -1.22
CA VAL A 145 -10.65 11.17 -0.55
C VAL A 145 -10.38 12.28 0.47
N GLU A 146 -11.39 13.05 0.89
CA GLU A 146 -11.21 14.06 1.95
C GLU A 146 -10.62 13.41 3.21
N GLY A 147 -9.48 13.92 3.69
CA GLY A 147 -8.72 13.38 4.84
C GLY A 147 -7.50 12.53 4.45
N TYR A 148 -6.95 11.78 5.42
CA TYR A 148 -5.85 10.83 5.21
C TYR A 148 -6.35 9.39 5.42
N GLY A 149 -6.35 8.59 4.35
CA GLY A 149 -6.67 7.16 4.38
C GLY A 149 -7.94 6.73 3.62
N GLY A 150 -7.88 5.53 3.05
CA GLY A 150 -8.83 5.00 2.05
C GLY A 150 -10.33 5.06 2.40
N GLY A 151 -11.04 5.93 1.68
CA GLY A 151 -12.49 6.11 1.71
C GLY A 151 -13.28 5.26 0.70
N GLY A 152 -12.69 4.19 0.17
CA GLY A 152 -13.39 3.17 -0.62
C GLY A 152 -13.74 3.52 -2.07
N LYS A 153 -13.39 4.72 -2.57
CA LYS A 153 -13.57 5.07 -3.99
C LYS A 153 -12.29 4.78 -4.77
N ALA A 154 -12.36 3.91 -5.78
CA ALA A 154 -11.28 3.72 -6.73
C ALA A 154 -11.18 4.93 -7.67
N PHE A 155 -9.96 5.42 -7.93
CA PHE A 155 -9.74 6.45 -8.95
C PHE A 155 -9.74 5.81 -10.34
N ASN A 156 -10.01 6.60 -11.39
CA ASN A 156 -9.96 6.09 -12.75
C ASN A 156 -8.51 5.85 -13.18
N TRP A 157 -8.06 4.59 -13.14
CA TRP A 157 -6.71 4.19 -13.48
C TRP A 157 -6.33 4.54 -14.92
N SER A 158 -7.30 4.74 -15.83
CA SER A 158 -7.02 5.15 -17.21
C SER A 158 -6.35 6.53 -17.32
N LEU A 159 -6.42 7.34 -16.27
CA LEU A 159 -5.85 8.70 -16.21
C LEU A 159 -4.36 8.70 -15.83
N LEU A 160 -3.78 7.54 -15.52
CA LEU A 160 -2.34 7.42 -15.30
C LEU A 160 -1.59 7.59 -16.62
N PRO A 161 -0.40 8.22 -16.60
CA PRO A 161 0.43 8.33 -17.80
C PRO A 161 0.75 6.95 -18.40
N PRO A 162 0.99 6.84 -19.72
CA PRO A 162 1.20 5.57 -20.39
C PRO A 162 2.37 4.74 -19.83
N SER A 163 3.39 5.40 -19.28
CA SER A 163 4.52 4.74 -18.65
C SER A 163 5.19 5.64 -17.62
N VAL A 164 5.61 5.03 -16.51
CA VAL A 164 6.42 5.64 -15.46
C VAL A 164 7.59 4.71 -15.16
N SER A 165 8.81 5.23 -15.18
CA SER A 165 10.03 4.47 -14.88
C SER A 165 10.24 4.21 -13.38
N SER A 166 9.18 3.75 -12.69
CA SER A 166 9.16 3.49 -11.25
C SER A 166 8.46 2.16 -10.93
N HIS A 167 8.77 1.61 -9.75
CA HIS A 167 7.99 0.55 -9.14
C HIS A 167 6.72 1.17 -8.54
N LEU A 168 5.55 0.59 -8.82
CA LEU A 168 4.28 1.12 -8.34
C LEU A 168 3.61 0.16 -7.36
N VAL A 169 2.90 0.75 -6.39
CA VAL A 169 1.95 0.03 -5.52
C VAL A 169 0.57 0.61 -5.79
N LEU A 170 -0.35 -0.18 -6.33
CA LEU A 170 -1.73 0.24 -6.54
C LEU A 170 -2.50 0.12 -5.21
N SER A 171 -3.09 1.23 -4.75
CA SER A 171 -3.96 1.29 -3.58
C SER A 171 -5.23 2.08 -3.93
N GLY A 172 -5.97 2.52 -2.91
CA GLY A 172 -7.15 3.38 -3.09
C GLY A 172 -8.40 2.61 -3.50
N GLY A 173 -9.20 2.18 -2.51
CA GLY A 173 -10.51 1.55 -2.77
C GLY A 173 -10.46 0.17 -3.41
N LEU A 174 -9.31 -0.52 -3.33
CA LEU A 174 -9.19 -1.90 -3.80
C LEU A 174 -10.04 -2.84 -2.95
N THR A 175 -10.69 -3.79 -3.61
CA THR A 175 -11.52 -4.86 -3.05
C THR A 175 -11.26 -6.15 -3.81
N PRO A 176 -11.68 -7.32 -3.30
CA PRO A 176 -11.62 -8.56 -4.06
C PRO A 176 -12.32 -8.49 -5.43
N ALA A 177 -13.32 -7.61 -5.58
CA ALA A 177 -14.12 -7.49 -6.79
C ALA A 177 -13.45 -6.67 -7.90
N ASN A 178 -12.52 -5.75 -7.57
CA ASN A 178 -11.96 -4.80 -8.54
C ASN A 178 -10.44 -4.89 -8.72
N VAL A 179 -9.73 -5.64 -7.88
CA VAL A 179 -8.25 -5.69 -7.91
C VAL A 179 -7.70 -6.26 -9.21
N THR A 180 -8.40 -7.24 -9.81
CA THR A 180 -8.01 -7.83 -11.10
C THR A 180 -7.97 -6.79 -12.21
N ASP A 181 -9.01 -5.95 -12.30
CA ASP A 181 -9.09 -4.88 -13.31
C ASP A 181 -8.01 -3.82 -13.08
N GLY A 182 -7.78 -3.46 -11.81
CA GLY A 182 -6.72 -2.52 -11.43
C GLY A 182 -5.34 -3.02 -11.84
N ILE A 183 -5.05 -4.30 -11.60
CA ILE A 183 -3.79 -4.94 -12.01
C ILE A 183 -3.64 -4.90 -13.52
N ALA A 184 -4.67 -5.30 -14.27
CA ALA A 184 -4.64 -5.34 -15.73
C ALA A 184 -4.36 -3.96 -16.33
N GLN A 185 -4.96 -2.89 -15.78
CA GLN A 185 -4.81 -1.54 -16.29
C GLN A 185 -3.47 -0.88 -15.92
N VAL A 186 -2.93 -1.16 -14.72
CA VAL A 186 -1.75 -0.44 -14.22
C VAL A 186 -0.44 -1.16 -14.54
N ARG A 187 -0.44 -2.49 -14.63
CA ARG A 187 0.79 -3.27 -14.87
C ARG A 187 1.59 -2.81 -16.09
N PRO A 188 1.00 -2.54 -17.27
CA PRO A 188 1.77 -2.15 -18.45
C PRO A 188 2.49 -0.79 -18.31
N ARG A 189 2.15 0.00 -17.28
CA ARG A 189 2.58 1.39 -17.12
C ARG A 189 3.77 1.57 -16.17
N CYS A 190 4.36 0.50 -15.65
CA CYS A 190 5.38 0.57 -14.60
C CYS A 190 6.45 -0.53 -14.69
N LYS A 191 7.53 -0.40 -13.92
CA LYS A 191 8.60 -1.42 -13.85
C LYS A 191 8.13 -2.72 -13.20
N THR A 192 7.46 -2.61 -12.05
CA THR A 192 6.82 -3.72 -11.34
C THR A 192 5.59 -3.20 -10.63
N LEU A 193 4.60 -4.08 -10.44
CA LEU A 193 3.38 -3.76 -9.73
C LEU A 193 3.26 -4.56 -8.43
N ALA A 194 2.87 -3.85 -7.37
CA ALA A 194 2.30 -4.41 -6.16
C ALA A 194 0.89 -3.85 -5.94
N VAL A 195 0.13 -4.46 -5.04
CA VAL A 195 -1.18 -3.94 -4.58
C VAL A 195 -1.18 -3.78 -3.07
N ASP A 196 -1.91 -2.77 -2.58
CA ASP A 196 -2.11 -2.47 -1.16
C ASP A 196 -3.60 -2.35 -0.87
N VAL A 197 -4.10 -3.11 0.11
CA VAL A 197 -5.51 -3.06 0.51
C VAL A 197 -5.65 -2.85 2.01
N SER A 198 -6.60 -2.00 2.38
CA SER A 198 -6.95 -1.74 3.78
C SER A 198 -8.43 -1.98 4.06
N SER A 199 -9.31 -1.04 3.69
CA SER A 199 -10.75 -1.11 3.98
C SER A 199 -11.50 -2.16 3.19
N GLY A 200 -11.08 -2.49 1.97
CA GLY A 200 -11.73 -3.50 1.14
C GLY A 200 -11.65 -4.94 1.68
N VAL A 201 -10.89 -5.16 2.76
CA VAL A 201 -10.79 -6.44 3.47
C VAL A 201 -11.10 -6.31 4.97
N GLU A 202 -11.75 -5.23 5.37
CA GLU A 202 -12.27 -5.05 6.74
C GLU A 202 -13.64 -5.72 6.91
N LEU A 203 -13.97 -6.09 8.14
CA LEU A 203 -15.29 -6.64 8.49
C LEU A 203 -16.38 -5.59 8.27
N ASP A 204 -17.56 -6.07 7.88
CA ASP A 204 -18.75 -5.23 7.83
C ASP A 204 -19.42 -5.23 9.21
N GLY A 205 -19.89 -4.05 9.62
CA GLY A 205 -20.63 -3.84 10.86
C GLY A 205 -22.11 -4.19 10.69
N PRO A 206 -22.86 -4.25 11.80
CA PRO A 206 -24.29 -4.60 11.78
C PRO A 206 -25.15 -3.65 10.94
N ASP A 207 -24.71 -2.41 10.75
CA ASP A 207 -25.35 -1.35 9.96
C ASP A 207 -24.87 -1.27 8.51
N GLY A 208 -24.03 -2.22 8.08
CA GLY A 208 -23.40 -2.23 6.76
C GLY A 208 -22.21 -1.27 6.62
N SER A 209 -21.80 -0.58 7.69
CA SER A 209 -20.57 0.20 7.70
C SER A 209 -19.33 -0.69 7.77
N THR A 210 -18.14 -0.18 7.44
CA THR A 210 -16.90 -0.95 7.62
C THR A 210 -16.37 -0.79 9.05
N LEU A 211 -16.09 -1.90 9.74
CA LEU A 211 -15.40 -1.91 11.04
C LEU A 211 -13.91 -1.62 10.85
N LYS A 212 -13.57 -0.33 10.85
CA LYS A 212 -12.21 0.15 10.58
C LYS A 212 -11.20 -0.45 11.57
N GLY A 213 -10.08 -0.95 11.05
CA GLY A 213 -9.02 -1.58 11.85
C GLY A 213 -9.23 -3.07 12.14
N ILE A 214 -10.38 -3.64 11.78
CA ILE A 214 -10.76 -5.02 12.05
C ILE A 214 -10.88 -5.77 10.72
N LYS A 215 -9.94 -6.67 10.41
CA LYS A 215 -9.93 -7.40 9.12
C LYS A 215 -10.85 -8.61 9.13
N ASP A 216 -11.35 -8.95 7.93
CA ASP A 216 -12.08 -10.19 7.65
C ASP A 216 -11.14 -11.18 6.93
N ALA A 217 -10.88 -12.33 7.55
CA ALA A 217 -9.97 -13.34 7.02
C ALA A 217 -10.44 -13.90 5.65
N GLY A 218 -11.75 -14.05 5.46
CA GLY A 218 -12.32 -14.49 4.19
C GLY A 218 -12.15 -13.44 3.08
N LYS A 219 -12.31 -12.15 3.39
CA LYS A 219 -12.04 -11.06 2.43
C LYS A 219 -10.56 -10.97 2.07
N ILE A 220 -9.65 -11.16 3.04
CA ILE A 220 -8.20 -11.25 2.76
C ILE A 220 -7.92 -12.40 1.77
N GLN A 221 -8.45 -13.59 2.05
CA GLN A 221 -8.26 -14.76 1.17
C GLN A 221 -8.80 -14.50 -0.24
N ARG A 222 -10.02 -13.95 -0.36
CA ARG A 222 -10.62 -13.61 -1.66
C ARG A 222 -9.80 -12.55 -2.40
N PHE A 223 -9.29 -11.54 -1.70
CA PHE A 223 -8.44 -10.51 -2.29
C PHE A 223 -7.17 -11.11 -2.89
N ILE A 224 -6.44 -11.93 -2.11
CA ILE A 224 -5.20 -12.55 -2.56
C ILE A 224 -5.46 -13.54 -3.71
N ALA A 225 -6.57 -14.29 -3.66
CA ALA A 225 -6.97 -15.17 -4.76
C ALA A 225 -7.24 -14.38 -6.04
N ALA A 226 -7.93 -13.23 -5.96
CA ALA A 226 -8.18 -12.36 -7.11
C ALA A 226 -6.87 -11.80 -7.71
N VAL A 227 -5.92 -11.38 -6.87
CA VAL A 227 -4.59 -10.94 -7.34
C VAL A 227 -3.85 -12.06 -8.09
N ARG A 228 -3.86 -13.28 -7.55
CA ARG A 228 -3.21 -14.44 -8.19
C ARG A 228 -3.90 -14.83 -9.49
N ALA A 229 -5.22 -14.71 -9.56
CA ALA A 229 -5.97 -14.93 -10.80
C ALA A 229 -5.60 -13.91 -11.88
N ALA A 230 -5.39 -12.63 -11.49
CA ALA A 230 -4.92 -11.59 -12.40
C ALA A 230 -3.51 -11.86 -12.95
N ASP A 231 -2.62 -12.46 -12.14
CA ASP A 231 -1.27 -12.88 -12.58
C ASP A 231 -1.31 -14.08 -13.55
N ALA A 232 -2.29 -14.99 -13.37
CA ALA A 232 -2.43 -16.20 -14.18
C ALA A 232 -3.18 -15.95 -15.50
N ALA A 233 -3.93 -14.86 -15.61
CA ALA A 233 -4.65 -14.50 -16.82
C ALA A 233 -3.67 -14.16 -17.96
N PRO A 234 -3.91 -14.63 -19.19
CA PRO A 234 -3.13 -14.21 -20.34
C PRO A 234 -3.25 -12.69 -20.52
N ALA A 235 -2.15 -12.04 -20.94
CA ALA A 235 -2.20 -10.62 -21.25
C ALA A 235 -3.29 -10.37 -22.30
N PRO A 236 -4.14 -9.35 -22.13
CA PRO A 236 -5.18 -9.04 -23.10
C PRO A 236 -4.54 -8.81 -24.47
N SER A 237 -5.07 -9.47 -25.49
CA SER A 237 -4.68 -9.24 -26.89
C SER A 237 -4.96 -7.77 -27.22
N ILE A 238 -3.91 -7.04 -27.62
CA ILE A 238 -3.99 -5.65 -28.09
C ILE A 238 -4.47 -5.65 -29.54
#